data_AF-A0A497E1P3-F1
#
_entry.id   AF-A0A497E1P3-F1
#
_cell.length_a   1.000
_cell.length_b   1.000
_cell.length_c   1.000
_cell.angle_alpha   90.00
_cell.angle_beta   90.00
_cell.angle_gamma   90.00
#
_symmetry.space_group_name_H-M   'P 1'
#
loop_
_entity.id
_entity.type
_entity.pdbx_description
1 polymer ?
#
loop_
_entity_poly.entity_id
_entity_poly.type
_entity_poly.pdbx_seq_one_letter_code
_entity_poly.pdbx_strand_id
1 'polypeptide(L)'
;MKISLGLELILKIAYVITSILIVIMPLTYAFPEILRVFPFYKNAIEAIDKLHKLEEEEEVQFGEKRRRQVKVGRVRKGEKGFAELVSAIKMKRKDLLQKKIEEIGLAQYGQHSALIFGTPPRVEPNAVIYIKEEGGNVWELLIYHPTAPEITLELRELTEWVNDYAYRKLSFWTIAIVVIWGIILGFFVF
;
A
#
# COMPACT_ATOMS: atom_id res chain seq x y z
N MET A 1 1.90 33.43 34.86
CA MET A 1 0.67 33.51 34.04
C MET A 1 -0.34 32.53 34.66
N LYS A 2 -1.50 32.97 35.19
CA LYS A 2 -2.46 32.03 35.82
C LYS A 2 -3.20 31.25 34.73
N ILE A 3 -2.82 30.00 34.55
CA ILE A 3 -3.53 29.06 33.68
C ILE A 3 -4.88 28.73 34.34
N SER A 4 -5.97 28.70 33.57
CA SER A 4 -7.28 28.32 34.10
C SER A 4 -7.28 26.85 34.52
N LEU A 5 -8.03 26.51 35.57
CA LEU A 5 -8.10 25.14 36.13
C LEU A 5 -8.47 24.10 35.07
N GLY A 6 -9.29 24.48 34.07
CA GLY A 6 -9.67 23.63 32.95
C GLY A 6 -8.52 23.36 31.97
N LEU A 7 -7.66 24.34 31.70
CA LEU A 7 -6.52 24.17 30.78
C LEU A 7 -5.45 23.26 31.40
N GLU A 8 -5.23 23.36 32.71
CA GLU A 8 -4.29 22.48 33.43
C GLU A 8 -4.71 21.00 33.36
N LEU A 9 -6.02 20.72 33.52
CA LEU A 9 -6.56 19.36 33.38
C LEU A 9 -6.35 18.82 31.95
N ILE A 10 -6.63 19.64 30.92
CA ILE A 10 -6.42 19.26 29.52
C ILE A 10 -4.96 18.93 29.24
N LEU A 11 -4.02 19.74 29.74
CA LEU A 11 -2.58 19.50 29.56
C LEU A 11 -2.14 18.20 30.24
N LYS A 12 -2.65 17.89 31.44
CA LYS A 12 -2.34 16.63 32.14
C LYS A 12 -2.85 15.42 31.37
N ILE A 13 -4.08 15.48 30.87
CA ILE A 13 -4.66 14.41 30.04
C ILE A 13 -3.84 14.23 28.77
N ALA A 14 -3.52 15.32 28.06
CA ALA A 14 -2.72 15.29 26.86
C ALA A 14 -1.31 14.72 27.11
N TYR A 15 -0.68 15.06 28.24
CA TYR A 15 0.61 14.51 28.65
C TYR A 15 0.56 12.99 28.85
N VAL A 16 -0.44 12.49 29.57
CA VAL A 16 -0.61 11.05 29.80
C VAL A 16 -0.82 10.31 28.49
N ILE A 17 -1.71 10.82 27.62
CA ILE A 17 -2.00 10.21 26.32
C ILE A 17 -0.74 10.19 25.44
N THR A 18 -0.03 11.31 25.31
CA THR A 18 1.18 11.39 24.47
C THR A 18 2.29 10.50 25.01
N SER A 19 2.46 10.40 26.33
CA SER A 19 3.43 9.49 26.95
C SER A 19 3.14 8.02 26.60
N ILE A 20 1.88 7.60 26.67
CA ILE A 20 1.46 6.25 26.29
C ILE A 20 1.74 6.00 24.80
N LEU A 21 1.40 6.96 23.93
CA LEU A 21 1.62 6.84 22.49
C LEU A 21 3.11 6.71 22.14
N ILE A 22 4.01 7.44 22.83
CA ILE A 22 5.45 7.35 22.60
C ILE A 22 5.99 5.95 22.89
N VAL A 23 5.41 5.24 23.86
CA VAL A 23 5.80 3.86 24.18
C VAL A 23 5.19 2.86 23.20
N ILE A 24 3.93 3.05 22.79
CA ILE A 24 3.23 2.12 21.91
C ILE A 24 3.73 2.20 20.46
N MET A 25 4.04 3.40 19.97
CA MET A 25 4.39 3.59 18.55
C MET A 25 5.64 2.81 18.11
N PRO A 26 6.74 2.72 18.89
CA PRO A 26 7.87 1.86 18.55
C PRO A 26 7.52 0.35 18.54
N LEU A 27 6.54 -0.08 19.34
CA LEU A 27 6.14 -1.50 19.39
C LEU A 27 5.55 -1.99 18.06
N THR A 28 5.05 -1.10 17.19
CA THR A 28 4.57 -1.49 15.87
C THR A 28 5.66 -2.10 14.99
N TYR A 29 6.94 -1.81 15.27
CA TYR A 29 8.08 -2.42 14.57
C TYR A 29 8.36 -3.85 15.04
N ALA A 30 8.14 -4.14 16.31
CA ALA A 30 8.34 -5.46 16.89
C ALA A 30 7.15 -6.39 16.65
N PHE A 31 5.94 -5.81 16.59
CA PHE A 31 4.67 -6.52 16.41
C PHE A 31 3.87 -5.90 15.25
N PRO A 32 4.12 -6.32 14.00
CA PRO A 32 3.44 -5.80 12.82
C PRO A 32 1.92 -5.97 12.85
N GLU A 33 1.40 -6.90 13.65
CA GLU A 33 -0.03 -7.12 13.85
C GLU A 33 -0.74 -5.86 14.37
N ILE A 34 -0.03 -5.01 15.12
CA ILE A 34 -0.55 -3.74 15.63
C ILE A 34 -0.91 -2.81 14.46
N LEU A 35 -0.23 -2.91 13.31
CA LEU A 35 -0.55 -2.11 12.13
C LEU A 35 -2.02 -2.28 11.70
N ARG A 36 -2.62 -3.46 11.91
CA ARG A 36 -4.02 -3.75 11.57
C ARG A 36 -5.04 -2.93 12.35
N VAL A 37 -4.64 -2.35 13.48
CA VAL A 37 -5.48 -1.43 14.27
C VAL A 37 -5.65 -0.09 13.54
N PHE A 38 -4.67 0.31 12.74
CA PHE A 38 -4.73 1.58 12.03
C PHE A 38 -5.61 1.49 10.77
N PRO A 39 -6.63 2.35 10.61
CA PRO A 39 -7.56 2.28 9.49
C PRO A 39 -6.86 2.31 8.13
N PHE A 40 -5.86 3.16 7.94
CA PHE A 40 -5.16 3.28 6.66
C PHE A 40 -4.47 1.96 6.24
N TYR A 41 -3.85 1.25 7.19
CA TYR A 41 -3.17 0.00 6.90
C TYR A 41 -4.18 -1.11 6.63
N LYS A 42 -5.22 -1.20 7.45
CA LYS A 42 -6.34 -2.12 7.24
C LYS A 42 -6.95 -1.95 5.85
N ASN A 43 -7.22 -0.70 5.43
CA ASN A 43 -7.73 -0.39 4.11
C ASN A 43 -6.80 -0.86 3.00
N ALA A 44 -5.49 -0.64 3.14
CA ALA A 44 -4.50 -1.06 2.14
C ALA A 44 -4.43 -2.60 2.00
N ILE A 45 -4.47 -3.33 3.12
CA ILE A 45 -4.49 -4.79 3.11
C ILE A 45 -5.79 -5.33 2.50
N GLU A 46 -6.95 -4.77 2.85
CA GLU A 46 -8.23 -5.15 2.22
C GLU A 46 -8.22 -4.91 0.71
N ALA A 47 -7.55 -3.84 0.25
CA ALA A 47 -7.37 -3.57 -1.17
C ALA A 47 -6.45 -4.59 -1.85
N ILE A 48 -5.34 -5.00 -1.21
CA ILE A 48 -4.46 -6.07 -1.69
C ILE A 48 -5.23 -7.41 -1.76
N ASP A 49 -6.02 -7.73 -0.73
CA ASP A 49 -6.86 -8.92 -0.72
C ASP A 49 -7.86 -8.89 -1.88
N LYS A 50 -8.45 -7.73 -2.19
CA LYS A 50 -9.32 -7.57 -3.37
C LYS A 50 -8.57 -7.86 -4.68
N LEU A 51 -7.33 -7.39 -4.83
CA LEU A 51 -6.50 -7.70 -6.01
C LEU A 51 -6.29 -9.20 -6.16
N HIS A 52 -6.08 -9.92 -5.05
CA HIS A 52 -5.83 -11.36 -5.05
C HIS A 52 -7.05 -12.20 -5.49
N LYS A 53 -8.28 -11.70 -5.32
CA LYS A 53 -9.47 -12.50 -5.65
C LYS A 53 -9.67 -12.73 -7.15
N LEU A 54 -9.10 -11.88 -8.01
CA LEU A 54 -9.16 -12.00 -9.47
C LEU A 54 -10.60 -12.25 -10.00
N GLU A 55 -11.59 -11.56 -9.43
CA GLU A 55 -13.02 -11.79 -9.69
C GLU A 55 -13.48 -11.27 -11.06
N GLU A 56 -12.69 -10.40 -11.71
CA GLU A 56 -13.08 -9.74 -12.95
C GLU A 56 -12.32 -10.35 -14.14
N GLU A 57 -12.92 -10.32 -15.33
CA GLU A 57 -12.27 -10.73 -16.58
C GLU A 57 -12.19 -9.54 -17.53
N GLU A 58 -11.00 -9.28 -18.07
CA GLU A 58 -10.77 -8.20 -19.01
C GLU A 58 -10.13 -8.73 -20.29
N GLU A 59 -10.61 -8.24 -21.43
CA GLU A 59 -10.06 -8.61 -22.73
C GLU A 59 -8.87 -7.71 -23.05
N VAL A 60 -7.67 -8.29 -23.05
CA VAL A 60 -6.42 -7.55 -23.30
C VAL A 60 -5.90 -7.92 -24.68
N GLN A 61 -5.57 -6.90 -25.47
CA GLN A 61 -5.00 -7.09 -26.81
C GLN A 61 -3.47 -7.21 -26.71
N PHE A 62 -2.94 -8.39 -27.01
CA PHE A 62 -1.51 -8.65 -27.12
C PHE A 62 -1.07 -8.54 -28.58
N GLY A 63 -0.40 -7.43 -28.91
CA GLY A 63 0.08 -7.14 -30.26
C GLY A 63 -1.04 -7.01 -31.30
N GLU A 64 -0.72 -7.25 -32.58
CA GLU A 64 -1.65 -6.97 -33.67
C GLU A 64 -2.80 -7.98 -33.83
N LYS A 65 -2.75 -9.18 -33.19
CA LYS A 65 -3.65 -10.28 -33.59
C LYS A 65 -4.23 -11.18 -32.49
N ARG A 66 -3.93 -11.00 -31.20
CA ARG A 66 -4.47 -11.90 -30.15
C ARG A 66 -5.09 -11.12 -29.00
N ARG A 67 -6.42 -11.18 -28.92
CA ARG A 67 -7.14 -10.82 -27.71
C ARG A 67 -7.21 -12.04 -26.81
N ARG A 68 -6.81 -11.89 -25.55
CA ARG A 68 -6.96 -12.94 -24.53
C ARG A 68 -7.79 -12.36 -23.38
N GLN A 69 -8.70 -13.17 -22.85
CA GLN A 69 -9.32 -12.86 -21.57
C GLN A 69 -8.30 -13.14 -20.46
N VAL A 70 -8.12 -12.15 -19.60
CA VAL A 70 -7.19 -12.18 -18.48
C VAL A 70 -8.01 -11.98 -17.22
N LYS A 71 -7.76 -12.79 -16.20
CA LYS A 71 -8.40 -12.57 -14.90
C LYS A 71 -7.71 -11.42 -14.21
N VAL A 72 -8.48 -10.44 -13.77
CA VAL A 72 -7.98 -9.23 -13.13
C VAL A 72 -8.67 -9.03 -11.79
N GLY A 73 -7.88 -8.65 -10.80
CA GLY A 73 -8.37 -8.03 -9.58
C GLY A 73 -7.95 -6.58 -9.61
N ARG A 74 -8.87 -5.65 -9.38
CA ARG A 74 -8.56 -4.21 -9.47
C ARG A 74 -9.14 -3.40 -8.33
N VAL A 75 -8.44 -2.31 -8.03
CA VAL A 75 -8.84 -1.29 -7.07
C VAL A 75 -8.82 0.05 -7.78
N ARG A 76 -9.94 0.75 -7.75
CA ARG A 76 -10.15 2.01 -8.49
C ARG A 76 -10.13 3.23 -7.57
N LYS A 77 -9.87 4.40 -8.15
CA LYS A 77 -9.97 5.70 -7.48
C LYS A 77 -11.35 5.88 -6.86
N GLY A 78 -11.38 6.17 -5.57
CA GLY A 78 -12.61 6.27 -4.76
C GLY A 78 -12.92 4.99 -3.96
N GLU A 79 -12.28 3.87 -4.27
CA GLU A 79 -12.40 2.66 -3.46
C GLU A 79 -11.51 2.70 -2.21
N LYS A 80 -11.93 1.96 -1.18
CA LYS A 80 -11.21 1.85 0.08
C LYS A 80 -9.83 1.23 -0.14
N GLY A 81 -8.79 1.86 0.41
CA GLY A 81 -7.40 1.40 0.30
C GLY A 81 -6.66 1.88 -0.96
N PHE A 82 -7.37 2.42 -1.96
CA PHE A 82 -6.74 2.91 -3.19
C PHE A 82 -5.67 3.97 -2.92
N ALA A 83 -6.01 4.98 -2.11
CA ALA A 83 -5.11 6.10 -1.83
C ALA A 83 -3.84 5.63 -1.10
N GLU A 84 -3.97 4.67 -0.19
CA GLU A 84 -2.86 4.07 0.53
C GLU A 84 -1.96 3.24 -0.39
N LEU A 85 -2.53 2.44 -1.30
CA LEU A 85 -1.75 1.71 -2.31
C LEU A 85 -1.01 2.65 -3.25
N VAL A 86 -1.66 3.70 -3.76
CA VAL A 86 -1.01 4.73 -4.58
C VAL A 86 0.14 5.39 -3.82
N SER A 87 -0.05 5.70 -2.54
CA SER A 87 0.99 6.30 -1.71
C SER A 87 2.18 5.37 -1.52
N ALA A 88 1.94 4.08 -1.26
CA ALA A 88 2.98 3.06 -1.14
C ALA A 88 3.76 2.87 -2.45
N ILE A 89 3.05 2.80 -3.58
CA ILE A 89 3.64 2.69 -4.92
C ILE A 89 4.51 3.91 -5.22
N LYS A 90 3.98 5.13 -5.08
CA LYS A 90 4.72 6.38 -5.36
C LYS A 90 5.95 6.57 -4.48
N MET A 91 5.91 6.03 -3.26
CA MET A 91 7.06 6.04 -2.34
C MET A 91 8.22 5.19 -2.86
N LYS A 92 7.93 4.06 -3.52
CA LYS A 92 8.93 3.14 -4.09
C LYS A 92 9.32 3.52 -5.52
N ARG A 93 8.34 3.96 -6.32
CA ARG A 93 8.45 4.36 -7.72
C ARG A 93 8.26 5.86 -7.87
N LYS A 94 9.34 6.61 -7.63
CA LYS A 94 9.33 8.08 -7.65
C LYS A 94 9.00 8.66 -9.04
N ASP A 95 9.25 7.90 -10.10
CA ASP A 95 8.87 8.21 -11.48
C ASP A 95 7.35 8.39 -11.67
N LEU A 96 6.55 7.87 -10.74
CA LEU A 96 5.09 7.94 -10.77
C LEU A 96 4.51 9.09 -9.93
N LEU A 97 5.35 9.92 -9.28
CA LEU A 97 4.88 10.94 -8.34
C LEU A 97 3.88 11.91 -8.97
N GLN A 98 4.14 12.34 -10.21
CA GLN A 98 3.29 13.29 -10.95
C GLN A 98 2.12 12.62 -11.69
N LYS A 99 2.12 11.29 -11.81
CA LYS A 99 1.08 10.56 -12.54
C LYS A 99 -0.23 10.52 -11.76
N LYS A 100 -1.34 10.61 -12.50
CA LYS A 100 -2.69 10.53 -11.92
C LYS A 100 -3.23 9.12 -12.07
N ILE A 101 -2.86 8.25 -11.14
CA ILE A 101 -3.30 6.85 -11.14
C ILE A 101 -4.81 6.79 -10.85
N GLU A 102 -5.56 6.05 -11.67
CA GLU A 102 -7.00 5.78 -11.52
C GLU A 102 -7.31 4.34 -11.13
N GLU A 103 -6.45 3.41 -11.51
CA GLU A 103 -6.63 1.99 -11.24
C GLU A 103 -5.27 1.36 -10.89
N ILE A 104 -5.29 0.46 -9.92
CA ILE A 104 -4.23 -0.48 -9.63
C ILE A 104 -4.85 -1.86 -9.82
N GLY A 105 -4.19 -2.73 -10.58
CA GLY A 105 -4.69 -4.07 -10.81
C GLY A 105 -3.62 -5.13 -10.73
N LEU A 106 -4.05 -6.35 -10.44
CA LEU A 106 -3.31 -7.58 -10.61
C LEU A 106 -3.93 -8.31 -11.79
N ALA A 107 -3.15 -8.54 -12.84
CA ALA A 107 -3.57 -9.31 -13.99
C ALA A 107 -2.87 -10.67 -13.98
N GLN A 108 -3.64 -11.76 -13.99
CA GLN A 108 -3.14 -13.12 -14.09
C GLN A 108 -3.30 -13.64 -15.51
N TYR A 109 -2.18 -13.95 -16.16
CA TYR A 109 -2.20 -14.64 -17.45
C TYR A 109 -2.42 -16.12 -17.19
N GLY A 110 -3.43 -16.71 -17.86
CA GLY A 110 -3.89 -18.06 -17.59
C GLY A 110 -2.76 -19.09 -17.52
N GLN A 111 -2.95 -20.12 -16.69
CA GLN A 111 -2.01 -21.21 -16.45
C GLN A 111 -1.34 -21.64 -17.76
N HIS A 112 -0.02 -21.66 -17.75
CA HIS A 112 0.87 -22.12 -18.80
C HIS A 112 0.18 -23.06 -19.81
N SER A 113 0.19 -22.65 -21.07
CA SER A 113 0.34 -23.58 -22.18
C SER A 113 1.71 -24.25 -22.04
N ALA A 114 1.85 -25.16 -21.08
CA ALA A 114 2.92 -26.13 -21.10
C ALA A 114 2.71 -26.98 -22.35
N LEU A 115 3.77 -27.09 -23.16
CA LEU A 115 3.98 -28.08 -24.21
C LEU A 115 3.27 -27.81 -25.56
N ILE A 116 3.84 -26.89 -26.34
CA ILE A 116 4.00 -27.16 -27.78
C ILE A 116 5.49 -27.39 -27.99
N PHE A 117 5.86 -28.64 -28.22
CA PHE A 117 7.21 -29.10 -28.52
C PHE A 117 7.88 -28.17 -29.58
N GLY A 118 9.04 -27.60 -29.23
CA GLY A 118 9.99 -27.08 -30.22
C GLY A 118 10.17 -25.55 -30.32
N THR A 119 9.52 -24.72 -29.49
CA THR A 119 9.75 -23.25 -29.53
C THR A 119 10.34 -22.78 -28.20
N PRO A 120 11.41 -21.94 -28.18
CA PRO A 120 11.95 -21.41 -26.93
C PRO A 120 10.83 -20.70 -26.16
N PRO A 121 10.58 -21.07 -24.88
CA PRO A 121 9.49 -20.49 -24.13
C PRO A 121 9.78 -19.00 -23.94
N ARG A 122 8.96 -18.14 -24.57
CA ARG A 122 8.81 -16.78 -24.06
C ARG A 122 8.23 -16.94 -22.66
N VAL A 123 9.02 -16.62 -21.66
CA VAL A 123 8.62 -16.63 -20.26
C VAL A 123 7.60 -15.49 -20.09
N GLU A 124 6.33 -15.78 -20.37
CA GLU A 124 5.21 -14.90 -20.08
C GLU A 124 4.96 -14.97 -18.56
N PRO A 125 4.76 -13.82 -17.88
CA PRO A 125 4.57 -13.80 -16.44
C PRO A 125 3.28 -14.54 -16.07
N ASN A 126 3.25 -15.20 -14.92
CA ASN A 126 2.01 -15.76 -14.42
C ASN A 126 1.08 -14.66 -13.86
N ALA A 127 1.65 -13.58 -13.31
CA ALA A 127 0.89 -12.41 -12.87
C ALA A 127 1.69 -11.11 -13.00
N VAL A 128 0.98 -9.98 -13.05
CA VAL A 128 1.60 -8.65 -13.08
C VAL A 128 0.75 -7.64 -12.31
N ILE A 129 1.40 -6.81 -11.49
CA ILE A 129 0.76 -5.61 -10.95
C ILE A 129 0.91 -4.50 -11.98
N TYR A 130 -0.20 -3.90 -12.36
CA TYR A 130 -0.26 -2.79 -13.30
C TYR A 130 -0.95 -1.56 -12.68
N ILE A 131 -0.72 -0.41 -13.30
CA ILE A 131 -1.52 0.80 -13.07
C ILE A 131 -2.12 1.31 -14.37
N LYS A 132 -3.23 2.01 -14.22
CA LYS A 132 -3.88 2.78 -15.28
C LYS A 132 -3.94 4.26 -14.88
N GLU A 133 -3.49 5.13 -15.75
CA GLU A 133 -3.51 6.59 -15.56
C GLU A 133 -4.85 7.20 -16.03
N GLU A 134 -5.23 8.35 -15.45
CA GLU A 134 -6.42 9.13 -15.79
C GLU A 134 -6.46 9.47 -17.27
N GLY A 135 -7.50 8.97 -17.96
CA GLY A 135 -7.67 9.12 -19.41
C GLY A 135 -6.75 8.24 -20.27
N GLY A 136 -5.87 7.45 -19.65
CA GLY A 136 -5.01 6.48 -20.33
C GLY A 136 -5.68 5.11 -20.45
N ASN A 137 -5.62 4.50 -21.63
CA ASN A 137 -6.10 3.11 -21.84
C ASN A 137 -4.99 2.05 -21.79
N VAL A 138 -3.75 2.46 -21.51
CA VAL A 138 -2.58 1.58 -21.51
C VAL A 138 -2.26 1.17 -20.08
N TRP A 139 -2.04 -0.13 -19.88
CA TRP A 139 -1.53 -0.66 -18.63
C TRP A 139 -0.03 -0.42 -18.55
N GLU A 140 0.39 0.24 -17.48
CA GLU A 140 1.81 0.38 -17.14
C GLU A 140 2.18 -0.65 -16.07
N LEU A 141 3.16 -1.49 -16.36
CA LEU A 141 3.58 -2.58 -15.48
C LEU A 141 4.43 -2.04 -14.32
N LEU A 142 4.08 -2.44 -13.09
CA LEU A 142 4.78 -2.02 -11.87
C LEU A 142 5.68 -3.11 -11.30
N ILE A 143 5.11 -4.28 -11.04
CA ILE A 143 5.78 -5.42 -10.42
C ILE A 143 5.54 -6.63 -11.31
N TYR A 144 6.63 -7.26 -11.74
CA TYR A 144 6.63 -8.32 -12.72
C TYR A 144 7.79 -9.27 -12.42
N HIS A 145 7.48 -10.53 -12.15
CA HIS A 145 8.49 -11.58 -11.94
C HIS A 145 8.32 -12.66 -13.02
N PRO A 146 9.09 -12.62 -14.12
CA PRO A 146 8.88 -13.53 -15.26
C PRO A 146 9.08 -14.99 -14.85
N THR A 147 10.09 -15.25 -14.02
CA THR A 147 10.49 -16.60 -13.63
C THR A 147 9.78 -17.10 -12.37
N ALA A 148 8.84 -16.32 -11.81
CA ALA A 148 8.07 -16.69 -10.64
C ALA A 148 6.92 -17.65 -11.02
N PRO A 149 6.87 -18.87 -10.46
CA PRO A 149 5.78 -19.79 -10.72
C PRO A 149 4.44 -19.38 -10.07
N GLU A 150 4.44 -18.41 -9.15
CA GLU A 150 3.29 -18.08 -8.31
C GLU A 150 2.98 -16.58 -8.25
N ILE A 151 1.69 -16.25 -8.33
CA ILE A 151 1.07 -14.92 -8.12
C ILE A 151 1.45 -14.29 -6.77
N THR A 152 1.88 -15.14 -5.83
CA THR A 152 2.17 -14.80 -4.45
C THR A 152 3.33 -13.82 -4.33
N LEU A 153 4.25 -13.78 -5.30
CA LEU A 153 5.43 -12.92 -5.26
C LEU A 153 5.12 -11.45 -5.56
N GLU A 154 4.28 -11.17 -6.56
CA GLU A 154 3.90 -9.79 -6.91
C GLU A 154 3.08 -9.14 -5.78
N LEU A 155 2.13 -9.89 -5.21
CA LEU A 155 1.31 -9.42 -4.10
C LEU A 155 2.12 -9.27 -2.81
N ARG A 156 3.10 -10.16 -2.57
CA ARG A 156 4.02 -10.04 -1.44
C ARG A 156 4.85 -8.77 -1.55
N GLU A 157 5.43 -8.48 -2.72
CA GLU A 157 6.21 -7.26 -2.91
C GLU A 157 5.36 -6.00 -2.72
N LEU A 158 4.12 -5.97 -3.24
CA LEU A 158 3.19 -4.88 -2.99
C LEU A 158 2.86 -4.73 -1.50
N THR A 159 2.70 -5.85 -0.78
CA THR A 159 2.48 -5.86 0.67
C THR A 159 3.68 -5.31 1.44
N GLU A 160 4.90 -5.68 1.03
CA GLU A 160 6.14 -5.13 1.59
C GLU A 160 6.22 -3.60 1.37
N TRP A 161 5.80 -3.11 0.20
CA TRP A 161 5.75 -1.66 -0.08
C TRP A 161 4.74 -0.94 0.83
N VAL A 162 3.58 -1.55 1.10
CA VAL A 162 2.57 -1.03 2.04
C VAL A 162 3.09 -1.01 3.47
N ASN A 163 3.78 -2.08 3.90
CA ASN A 163 4.40 -2.13 5.23
C ASN A 163 5.42 -1.00 5.40
N ASP A 164 6.31 -0.80 4.44
CA ASP A 164 7.30 0.28 4.47
C ASP A 164 6.64 1.67 4.52
N TYR A 165 5.54 1.86 3.78
CA TYR A 165 4.78 3.10 3.80
C TYR A 165 4.15 3.32 5.18
N ALA A 166 3.56 2.28 5.77
CA ALA A 166 2.97 2.34 7.09
C ALA A 166 4.01 2.70 8.16
N TYR A 167 5.17 2.05 8.16
CA TYR A 167 6.25 2.35 9.10
C TYR A 167 6.76 3.78 8.97
N ARG A 168 6.97 4.27 7.74
CA ARG A 168 7.40 5.68 7.53
C ARG A 168 6.35 6.67 8.01
N LYS A 169 5.07 6.41 7.73
CA LYS A 169 3.96 7.25 8.19
C LYS A 169 3.88 7.26 9.71
N LEU A 170 4.01 6.10 10.36
CA LEU A 170 4.02 6.00 11.81
C LEU A 170 5.24 6.68 12.42
N SER A 171 6.45 6.52 11.88
CA SER A 171 7.63 7.26 12.33
C SER A 171 7.44 8.77 12.31
N PHE A 172 6.84 9.30 11.25
CA PHE A 172 6.52 10.73 11.17
C PHE A 172 5.59 11.16 12.31
N TRP A 173 4.53 10.38 12.57
CA TRP A 173 3.62 10.64 13.69
C TRP A 173 4.30 10.50 15.05
N THR A 174 5.18 9.51 15.24
CA THR A 174 5.96 9.35 16.47
C THR A 174 6.79 10.59 16.74
N ILE A 175 7.51 11.12 15.74
CA ILE A 175 8.31 12.34 15.88
C ILE A 175 7.42 13.52 16.28
N ALA A 176 6.28 13.71 15.60
CA ALA A 176 5.35 14.78 15.92
C ALA A 176 4.82 14.68 17.37
N ILE A 177 4.46 13.47 17.81
CA ILE A 177 3.99 13.21 19.18
C ILE A 177 5.09 13.50 20.20
N VAL A 178 6.34 13.09 19.94
CA VAL A 178 7.48 13.38 20.82
C VAL A 178 7.71 14.89 20.96
N VAL A 179 7.61 15.65 19.87
CA VAL A 179 7.72 17.12 19.90
C VAL A 179 6.60 17.74 20.73
N ILE A 180 5.35 17.33 20.50
CA ILE A 180 4.19 17.81 21.28
C ILE A 180 4.36 17.47 22.78
N TRP A 181 4.78 16.25 23.08
CA TRP A 181 5.05 15.82 24.45
C TRP A 181 6.14 16.66 25.11
N GLY A 182 7.24 16.94 24.41
CA GLY A 182 8.30 17.81 24.91
C GLY A 182 7.83 19.24 25.19
N ILE A 183 6.97 19.80 24.32
CA ILE A 183 6.35 21.12 24.55
C ILE A 183 5.47 21.08 25.80
N ILE A 184 4.60 20.07 25.94
CA ILE A 184 3.72 19.92 27.11
C ILE A 184 4.54 19.75 28.39
N LEU A 185 5.60 18.95 28.37
CA LEU A 185 6.52 18.78 29.50
C LEU A 185 7.15 20.12 29.91
N GLY A 186 7.56 20.93 28.93
CA GLY A 186 8.09 22.28 29.18
C GLY A 186 7.13 23.17 29.99
N PHE A 187 5.81 23.07 29.76
CA PHE A 187 4.79 23.79 30.54
C PHE A 187 4.61 23.29 31.97
N PHE A 188 5.03 22.06 32.29
CA PHE A 188 4.98 21.53 33.66
C PHE A 188 6.26 21.79 34.45
N VAL A 189 7.39 21.91 33.75
CA VAL A 189 8.72 22.11 34.37
C VAL A 189 9.05 23.58 34.59
N PHE A 190 8.53 24.48 33.74
CA PHE A 190 8.75 25.95 33.80
C PHE A 190 7.42 26.70 34.04
#